data_AF-A0A318UZV8-F1
#
_entry.id   AF-A0A318UZV8-F1
#
_cell.length_a   1.000
_cell.length_b   1.000
_cell.length_c   1.000
_cell.angle_alpha   90.00
_cell.angle_beta   90.00
_cell.angle_gamma   90.00
#
_symmetry.space_group_name_H-M   'P 1'
#
loop_
_entity.id
_entity.type
_entity.pdbx_description
1 polymer ?
#
loop_
_entity_poly.entity_id
_entity_poly.type
_entity_poly.pdbx_seq_one_letter_code
_entity_poly.pdbx_strand_id
1 'polypeptide(L)' 'MNPKVTAVEPMDSYILRLTFENNDVRVFDVSPFLEKGIFQELKDKNYFRQVSVAFGGVQWPHEQDFSKDTLYVLSAPFK' A
#
# COMPACT_ATOMS: atom_id res chain seq x y z
N MET A 1 16.66 8.15 -4.02
CA MET A 1 15.59 8.11 -3.00
C MET A 1 14.28 8.00 -3.76
N ASN A 2 13.45 7.01 -3.44
CA ASN A 2 12.13 6.91 -4.04
C ASN A 2 11.19 8.01 -3.48
N PRO A 3 10.25 8.50 -4.30
CA PRO A 3 9.31 9.52 -3.85
C PRO A 3 8.46 9.00 -2.69
N LYS A 4 8.01 9.91 -1.82
CA LYS A 4 7.08 9.58 -0.73
C LYS A 4 5.66 9.39 -1.26
N VAL A 5 4.92 8.50 -0.62
CA VAL A 5 3.46 8.39 -0.82
C VAL A 5 2.78 9.58 -0.16
N THR A 6 1.90 10.24 -0.92
CA THR A 6 1.10 11.39 -0.47
C THR A 6 -0.36 11.02 -0.29
N ALA A 7 -0.87 10.05 -1.05
CA ALA A 7 -2.21 9.51 -0.88
C ALA A 7 -2.25 8.00 -1.16
N VAL A 8 -3.14 7.31 -0.47
CA VAL A 8 -3.44 5.89 -0.68
C VAL A 8 -4.94 5.69 -0.76
N GLU A 9 -5.38 4.90 -1.73
CA GLU A 9 -6.76 4.47 -1.85
C GLU A 9 -6.82 2.94 -1.97
N PRO A 10 -7.51 2.25 -1.04
CA PRO A 10 -7.75 0.82 -1.16
C PRO A 10 -8.78 0.55 -2.25
N MET A 11 -8.42 -0.30 -3.20
CA MET A 11 -9.29 -0.79 -4.27
C MET A 11 -9.75 -2.22 -3.97
N ASP A 12 -10.63 -2.75 -4.82
CA ASP A 12 -11.00 -4.16 -4.77
C ASP A 12 -9.79 -5.07 -5.08
N SER A 13 -9.94 -6.36 -4.74
CA SER A 13 -8.90 -7.38 -4.95
C SER A 13 -7.56 -7.10 -4.24
N TYR A 14 -7.59 -6.42 -3.09
CA TYR A 14 -6.40 -6.11 -2.28
C TYR A 14 -5.35 -5.26 -3.02
N ILE A 15 -5.80 -4.42 -3.93
CA ILE A 15 -4.95 -3.48 -4.65
C ILE A 15 -4.97 -2.14 -3.92
N LEU A 16 -3.82 -1.49 -3.81
CA LEU A 16 -3.69 -0.11 -3.35
C LEU A 16 -3.34 0.80 -4.51
N ARG A 17 -4.11 1.87 -4.70
CA ARG A 17 -3.73 2.99 -5.56
C ARG A 17 -2.93 3.98 -4.74
N LEU A 18 -1.70 4.23 -5.14
CA LEU A 18 -0.75 5.10 -4.48
C LEU A 18 -0.52 6.33 -5.33
N THR A 19 -0.61 7.50 -4.72
CA THR A 19 -0.15 8.75 -5.32
C THR A 19 1.15 9.14 -4.66
N PHE A 20 2.16 9.42 -5.47
CA PHE A 20 3.47 9.85 -5.02
C PHE A 20 3.64 11.37 -5.14
N GLU A 21 4.59 11.93 -4.41
CA GLU A 21 4.86 13.38 -4.39
C GLU A 21 5.28 13.97 -5.76
N ASN A 22 5.72 13.12 -6.69
CA ASN A 22 6.05 13.50 -8.06
C ASN A 22 4.85 13.46 -9.02
N ASN A 23 3.63 13.31 -8.50
CA ASN A 23 2.38 13.08 -9.23
C ASN A 23 2.28 11.72 -9.95
N ASP A 24 3.21 10.79 -9.71
CA ASP A 24 3.06 9.43 -10.22
C ASP A 24 1.95 8.72 -9.45
N VAL A 25 1.05 8.09 -10.21
CA VAL A 25 0.05 7.18 -9.66
C VAL A 25 0.47 5.76 -10.00
N ARG A 26 0.53 4.90 -8.97
CA ARG A 26 0.93 3.50 -9.12
C ARG A 26 -0.04 2.59 -8.38
N VAL A 27 -0.13 1.35 -8.80
CA VAL A 27 -0.93 0.30 -8.17
C VAL A 27 -0.04 -0.76 -7.56
N PHE A 28 -0.32 -1.11 -6.31
CA PHE A 28 0.41 -2.12 -5.55
C PHE A 28 -0.52 -3.26 -5.18
N ASP A 29 -0.17 -4.49 -5.56
CA ASP A 29 -0.93 -5.69 -5.22
C ASP A 29 -0.44 -6.28 -3.89
N VAL A 30 -1.32 -6.30 -2.90
CA VAL A 30 -1.04 -6.83 -1.56
C VAL A 30 -1.30 -8.33 -1.49
N SER A 31 -1.99 -8.92 -2.47
CA SER A 31 -2.36 -10.34 -2.50
C SER A 31 -1.20 -11.31 -2.21
N PRO A 32 0.02 -11.14 -2.77
CA PRO A 32 1.14 -12.04 -2.50
C PRO A 32 1.66 -11.99 -1.05
N PHE A 33 1.27 -10.98 -0.28
CA PHE A 33 1.68 -10.77 1.11
C PHE A 33 0.64 -11.29 2.09
N LEU A 34 -0.62 -11.49 1.66
CA LEU A 34 -1.71 -11.90 2.55
C LEU A 34 -1.46 -13.23 3.27
N GLU A 35 -0.63 -14.12 2.74
CA GLU A 35 -0.30 -15.38 3.40
C GLU A 35 0.87 -15.26 4.41
N LYS A 36 1.52 -14.10 4.48
CA LYS A 36 2.77 -13.91 5.24
C LYS A 36 2.52 -13.25 6.60
N GLY A 37 2.55 -14.06 7.66
CA GLY A 37 2.64 -13.58 9.05
C GLY A 37 1.58 -12.51 9.37
N ILE A 38 2.04 -11.34 9.83
CA ILE A 38 1.18 -10.21 10.26
C ILE A 38 0.26 -9.65 9.17
N PHE A 39 0.54 -9.92 7.89
CA PHE A 39 -0.28 -9.45 6.77
C PHE A 39 -1.52 -10.31 6.53
N GLN A 40 -1.68 -11.43 7.24
CA GLN A 40 -2.91 -12.24 7.17
C GLN A 40 -4.16 -11.47 7.61
N GLU A 41 -4.00 -10.48 8.48
CA GLU A 41 -5.11 -9.61 8.91
C GLU A 41 -5.67 -8.76 7.77
N LEU A 42 -4.85 -8.45 6.76
CA LEU A 42 -5.28 -7.72 5.57
C LEU A 42 -6.26 -8.50 4.70
N LYS A 43 -6.47 -9.81 4.96
CA LYS A 43 -7.53 -10.59 4.32
C LYS A 43 -8.93 -10.10 4.72
N ASP A 44 -9.07 -9.46 5.89
CA ASP A 44 -10.32 -8.76 6.21
C ASP A 44 -10.38 -7.47 5.39
N LYS A 45 -11.33 -7.41 4.45
CA LYS A 45 -11.53 -6.23 3.58
C LYS A 45 -11.85 -4.96 4.38
N ASN A 46 -12.54 -5.07 5.51
CA ASN A 46 -12.83 -3.91 6.35
C ASN A 46 -11.56 -3.40 7.02
N TYR A 47 -10.68 -4.31 7.45
CA TYR A 47 -9.37 -3.97 8.00
C TYR A 47 -8.44 -3.39 6.93
N PHE A 48 -8.34 -4.03 5.76
CA PHE A 48 -7.56 -3.57 4.62
C PHE A 48 -7.89 -2.12 4.22
N ARG A 49 -9.17 -1.75 4.29
CA ARG A 49 -9.64 -0.39 3.97
C ARG A 49 -9.20 0.68 4.97
N GLN A 50 -8.67 0.30 6.13
CA GLN A 50 -8.13 1.23 7.13
C GLN A 50 -6.70 1.68 6.83
N VAL A 51 -6.17 1.34 5.65
CA VAL A 51 -4.87 1.80 5.18
C VAL A 51 -4.79 3.33 5.21
N SER A 52 -3.65 3.84 5.67
CA SER A 52 -3.38 5.28 5.76
C SER A 52 -1.93 5.58 5.39
N VAL A 53 -1.65 6.80 4.93
CA VAL A 53 -0.29 7.25 4.66
C VAL A 53 0.42 7.58 5.97
N ALA A 54 1.62 7.03 6.17
CA ALA A 54 2.46 7.34 7.33
C ALA A 54 3.94 7.22 7.00
N PHE A 55 4.75 8.13 7.54
CA PHE A 55 6.21 8.17 7.36
C PHE A 55 6.68 8.12 5.89
N GLY A 56 5.82 8.54 4.96
CA GLY A 56 6.04 8.51 3.51
C GLY A 56 5.76 7.16 2.84
N GLY A 57 5.30 6.15 3.57
CA GLY A 57 4.75 4.89 3.06
C GLY A 57 3.27 4.74 3.44
N VAL A 58 2.81 3.50 3.62
CA VAL A 58 1.45 3.21 4.09
C VAL A 58 1.48 2.31 5.32
N GLN A 59 0.49 2.45 6.20
CA GLN A 59 0.36 1.66 7.42
C GLN A 59 -1.10 1.28 7.70
N TRP A 60 -1.28 0.24 8.52
CA TRP A 60 -2.54 -0.19 9.10
C TRP A 60 -2.53 -0.06 10.63
N PRO A 61 -3.71 -0.12 11.29
CA PRO A 61 -3.82 0.10 12.74
C PRO A 61 -2.99 -0.83 13.64
N HIS A 62 -2.76 -2.07 13.23
CA HIS A 62 -1.96 -3.06 13.98
C HIS A 62 -0.51 -3.12 13.49
N GLU A 63 0.05 -1.97 13.14
CA GLU A 63 1.47 -1.77 12.86
C GLU A 63 2.00 -2.49 11.60
N GLN A 64 1.14 -3.08 10.76
CA GLN A 64 1.58 -3.50 9.43
C GLN A 64 1.87 -2.26 8.58
N ASP A 65 3.02 -2.22 7.92
CA ASP A 65 3.39 -1.12 7.05
C ASP A 65 4.09 -1.60 5.77
N PHE A 66 4.03 -0.75 4.75
CA PHE A 66 4.90 -0.85 3.59
C PHE A 66 5.64 0.47 3.41
N SER A 67 6.98 0.38 3.40
CA SER A 67 7.85 1.51 3.12
C SER A 67 7.72 1.97 1.67
N LYS A 68 7.99 3.26 1.43
CA LYS A 68 8.00 3.87 0.09
C LYS A 68 8.86 3.12 -0.92
N ASP A 69 9.96 2.50 -0.48
CA ASP A 69 10.88 1.78 -1.36
C ASP A 69 10.25 0.48 -1.85
N THR A 70 9.64 -0.30 -0.95
CA THR A 70 8.88 -1.50 -1.32
C THR A 70 7.73 -1.14 -2.25
N LEU A 71 6.97 -0.11 -1.91
CA LEU A 71 5.85 0.34 -2.71
C LEU A 71 6.30 0.79 -4.11
N TYR A 72 7.35 1.59 -4.22
CA TYR A 72 7.80 2.10 -5.52
C TYR A 72 8.44 1.03 -6.41
N VAL A 73 9.14 0.06 -5.82
CA VAL A 73 9.80 -1.04 -6.56
C VAL A 73 8.80 -2.09 -7.05
N LEU A 74 7.83 -2.45 -6.21
CA LEU A 74 6.88 -3.53 -6.51
C LEU A 74 5.56 -3.06 -7.13
N SER A 75 5.24 -1.77 -7.05
CA SER A 75 4.05 -1.22 -7.72
C SER A 75 4.26 -1.04 -9.21
N ALA A 76 3.19 -1.20 -9.97
CA ALA A 76 3.13 -0.90 -11.39
C ALA A 76 2.55 0.50 -11.63
N PRO A 77 2.99 1.24 -12.67
CA PRO A 77 2.33 2.49 -13.06
C PRO A 77 0.85 2.29 -13.35
N PHE A 78 -0.01 3.17 -12.83
CA PHE A 78 -1.43 3.20 -13.14
C PHE A 78 -1.60 3.87 -14.51
N LYS A 79 -2.05 3.11 -15.52
CA LYS A 79 -2.30 3.58 -16.89
C LYS A 79 -3.78 3.82 -17.13
#